data_AF-A0A0X3W750-F1
#
_entry.id   AF-A0A0X3W750-F1
#
_cell.length_a   1.000
_cell.length_b   1.000
_cell.length_c   1.000
_cell.angle_alpha   90.00
_cell.angle_beta   90.00
_cell.angle_gamma   90.00
#
_symmetry.space_group_name_H-M   'P 1'
#
loop_
_entity.id
_entity.type
_entity.pdbx_description
1 polymer ?
#
loop_
_entity_poly.entity_id
_entity_poly.type
_entity_poly.pdbx_seq_one_letter_code
_entity_poly.pdbx_strand_id
1 'polypeptide(L)'
;MTRSGSTPRRSVLAAALGVAGAAAVTTTAATAGTARPAAAATPSSGTPGAAAASAGSKAARVAEYHGWSGHADWLAGAAKGVRAEGGARPGIVISRPLGSVDYTDPHTGTKAAWEYATWTSPVRTLSVPATEAIVSWNARTPAGTWIQIELKGTYTDGSATPWYVMGRWASDDGASSIRRTSVDDQSDDKSSVWTDTFSIDDPASGLRLAKYQVRLTLYRKPGSKLTPTVWRVGAMGSDVPDRFEVPASTPSLPKGRELGVPRYSQEIHKGQYPEYDNGGEAWCSPTSSQMIIEYWGRKPSAADLSWVNPDYADPQVCHAARGTFDYQYDGCGNWPFNAAYAATYRDLQGVVTRLGSLTDAEKLIGAGIPVITSQSFLKTELDGAGYGTSGHLMTVIGFTTDGDVIANDPASPSNDAVRHIYKRRQWENIWLRTKRYNADGKVVSGTGGVCYLYFPANPSSAQRRVLGELGIR
;
A
#
# COMPACT_ATOMS: atom_id res chain seq x y z
N MET A 1 16.85 20.49 -36.62
CA MET A 1 17.21 20.52 -35.18
C MET A 1 16.17 19.75 -34.41
N THR A 2 16.48 18.50 -34.11
CA THR A 2 15.65 17.50 -33.45
C THR A 2 15.65 17.75 -31.94
N ARG A 3 14.49 18.12 -31.37
CA ARG A 3 14.30 18.16 -29.92
C ARG A 3 14.07 16.73 -29.44
N SER A 4 14.97 16.23 -28.58
CA SER A 4 14.82 14.93 -27.93
C SER A 4 13.63 14.98 -26.97
N GLY A 5 12.58 14.22 -27.29
CA GLY A 5 11.46 14.00 -26.38
C GLY A 5 11.92 13.23 -25.14
N SER A 6 11.59 13.74 -23.96
CA SER A 6 11.68 12.95 -22.73
C SER A 6 10.62 11.86 -22.78
N THR A 7 11.04 10.63 -22.49
CA THR A 7 10.15 9.48 -22.37
C THR A 7 9.31 9.62 -21.09
N PRO A 8 7.98 9.46 -21.13
CA PRO A 8 7.15 9.51 -19.92
C PRO A 8 7.46 8.31 -19.01
N ARG A 9 7.57 8.56 -17.70
CA ARG A 9 7.82 7.57 -16.63
C ARG A 9 6.61 6.63 -16.45
N ARG A 10 6.35 5.73 -17.40
CA ARG A 10 5.54 4.52 -17.17
C ARG A 10 6.43 3.46 -16.51
N SER A 11 6.54 3.46 -15.18
CA SER A 11 7.09 2.32 -14.40
C SER A 11 6.93 2.57 -12.89
N VAL A 12 5.72 2.44 -12.35
CA VAL A 12 5.51 2.16 -10.93
C VAL A 12 4.36 1.15 -10.84
N LEU A 13 4.70 -0.07 -10.39
CA LEU A 13 3.84 -1.25 -10.20
C LEU A 13 2.82 -1.52 -11.32
N ALA A 14 3.27 -2.08 -12.44
CA ALA A 14 2.47 -3.05 -13.19
C ALA A 14 3.13 -4.41 -12.96
N ALA A 15 2.38 -5.37 -12.43
CA ALA A 15 2.79 -6.77 -12.40
C ALA A 15 2.75 -7.26 -13.86
N ALA A 16 3.91 -7.38 -14.50
CA ALA A 16 4.02 -7.95 -15.84
C ALA A 16 4.83 -9.24 -15.76
N LEU A 17 4.13 -10.34 -16.07
CA LEU A 17 4.57 -11.72 -16.15
C LEU A 17 5.86 -11.90 -16.97
N GLY A 18 6.86 -12.56 -16.38
CA GLY A 18 8.03 -13.08 -17.10
C GLY A 18 7.84 -14.55 -17.46
N VAL A 19 7.58 -14.86 -18.73
CA VAL A 19 7.65 -16.22 -19.28
C VAL A 19 9.11 -16.54 -19.60
N ALA A 20 9.69 -17.55 -18.94
CA ALA A 20 11.03 -18.03 -19.24
C ALA A 20 11.00 -19.03 -20.42
N GLY A 21 11.57 -18.63 -21.56
CA GLY A 21 11.91 -19.53 -22.66
C GLY A 21 13.38 -19.95 -22.59
N ALA A 22 13.63 -21.25 -22.49
CA ALA A 22 14.97 -21.84 -22.51
C ALA A 22 15.50 -21.96 -23.95
N ALA A 23 16.76 -21.56 -24.20
CA ALA A 23 17.56 -22.08 -25.31
C ALA A 23 19.07 -21.88 -25.10
N ALA A 24 19.75 -23.03 -24.99
CA ALA A 24 21.07 -23.42 -25.51
C ALA A 24 22.31 -22.51 -25.43
N VAL A 25 23.35 -23.16 -24.91
CA VAL A 25 24.78 -22.83 -24.87
C VAL A 25 25.42 -22.70 -26.26
N THR A 26 26.31 -21.72 -26.44
CA THR A 26 27.58 -21.91 -27.18
C THR A 26 28.67 -21.00 -26.65
N THR A 27 29.81 -21.62 -26.32
CA THR A 27 31.10 -21.03 -25.94
C THR A 27 31.86 -20.45 -27.13
N THR A 28 32.56 -19.32 -26.95
CA THR A 28 33.88 -19.09 -27.57
C THR A 28 34.71 -18.13 -26.73
N ALA A 29 35.95 -18.54 -26.44
CA ALA A 29 36.98 -17.79 -25.74
C ALA A 29 37.63 -16.72 -26.62
N ALA A 30 38.14 -15.65 -26.02
CA ALA A 30 39.27 -14.88 -26.54
C ALA A 30 40.07 -14.24 -25.40
N THR A 31 41.38 -14.21 -25.62
CA THR A 31 42.48 -14.07 -24.66
C THR A 31 42.94 -12.63 -24.39
N ALA A 32 43.39 -12.43 -23.14
CA ALA A 32 44.47 -11.58 -22.62
C ALA A 32 44.98 -10.34 -23.39
N GLY A 33 45.04 -9.22 -22.65
CA GLY A 33 45.96 -8.10 -22.88
C GLY A 33 46.40 -7.51 -21.54
N THR A 34 47.68 -7.68 -21.19
CA THR A 34 48.35 -7.25 -19.95
C THR A 34 48.84 -5.80 -20.01
N ALA A 35 48.70 -5.06 -18.90
CA ALA A 35 49.69 -4.07 -18.46
C ALA A 35 49.58 -3.84 -16.94
N ARG A 36 50.72 -3.87 -16.24
CA ARG A 36 50.93 -3.82 -14.78
C ARG A 36 51.76 -2.54 -14.45
N PRO A 37 52.22 -2.30 -13.21
CA PRO A 37 51.63 -1.43 -12.18
C PRO A 37 52.48 -0.17 -11.86
N ALA A 38 52.00 0.68 -10.96
CA ALA A 38 52.86 1.61 -10.21
C ALA A 38 52.49 1.62 -8.71
N ALA A 39 53.50 1.89 -7.89
CA ALA A 39 53.74 1.28 -6.58
C ALA A 39 53.31 2.14 -5.38
N ALA A 40 53.46 1.52 -4.20
CA ALA A 40 53.05 1.93 -2.87
C ALA A 40 53.83 3.10 -2.26
N ALA A 41 53.21 3.73 -1.24
CA ALA A 41 53.89 4.35 -0.10
C ALA A 41 53.05 4.21 1.19
N THR A 42 53.55 3.42 2.14
CA THR A 42 53.35 3.55 3.60
C THR A 42 54.57 4.32 4.18
N PRO A 43 54.61 4.91 5.40
CA PRO A 43 53.86 4.54 6.62
C PRO A 43 53.47 5.69 7.58
N SER A 44 52.68 5.39 8.63
CA SER A 44 53.09 5.53 10.05
C SER A 44 51.90 5.69 11.00
N SER A 45 52.08 5.07 12.16
CA SER A 45 51.22 4.99 13.33
C SER A 45 50.99 6.33 14.02
N GLY A 46 49.73 6.65 14.28
CA GLY A 46 49.33 7.65 15.26
C GLY A 46 47.88 7.40 15.67
N THR A 47 47.67 6.98 16.91
CA THR A 47 46.34 6.91 17.53
C THR A 47 46.00 8.29 18.07
N PRO A 48 44.83 8.86 17.71
CA PRO A 48 44.15 9.77 18.63
C PRO A 48 42.71 9.33 18.90
N GLY A 49 42.45 9.10 20.19
CA GLY A 49 41.19 9.44 20.85
C GLY A 49 39.92 8.75 20.36
N ALA A 50 39.55 7.67 21.05
CA ALA A 50 38.18 7.22 21.11
C ALA A 50 37.29 8.36 21.66
N ALA A 51 36.69 9.13 20.77
CA ALA A 51 35.52 9.92 21.10
C ALA A 51 34.37 8.93 21.25
N ALA A 52 33.97 8.70 22.50
CA ALA A 52 32.81 7.91 22.85
C ALA A 52 31.61 8.34 22.00
N ALA A 53 31.14 7.44 21.15
CA ALA A 53 29.89 7.60 20.41
C ALA A 53 28.76 7.71 21.45
N SER A 54 28.33 8.95 21.70
CA SER A 54 27.20 9.23 22.56
C SER A 54 25.94 8.62 21.96
N ALA A 55 25.28 7.79 22.76
CA ALA A 55 23.89 7.35 22.70
C ALA A 55 23.02 7.89 21.54
N GLY A 56 22.62 6.97 20.66
CA GLY A 56 21.28 6.90 20.04
C GLY A 56 20.65 8.20 19.54
N SER A 57 21.14 8.71 18.41
CA SER A 57 20.31 9.56 17.55
C SER A 57 19.13 8.72 17.04
N LYS A 58 17.91 9.02 17.50
CA LYS A 58 16.68 8.51 16.89
C LYS A 58 16.72 8.94 15.42
N ALA A 59 16.84 7.98 14.50
CA ALA A 59 16.71 8.27 13.07
C ALA A 59 15.45 9.11 12.83
N ALA A 60 15.59 10.22 12.11
CA ALA A 60 14.47 11.10 11.80
C ALA A 60 13.36 10.29 11.12
N ARG A 61 12.10 10.49 11.54
CA ARG A 61 10.96 9.83 10.90
C ARG A 61 10.88 10.32 9.45
N VAL A 62 10.88 9.38 8.51
CA VAL A 62 10.77 9.65 7.06
C VAL A 62 9.32 9.61 6.57
N ALA A 63 8.38 9.25 7.45
CA ALA A 63 6.96 9.19 7.18
C ALA A 63 6.15 9.53 8.42
N GLU A 64 4.96 10.07 8.20
CA GLU A 64 3.91 10.30 9.20
C GLU A 64 2.58 9.77 8.66
N TYR A 65 1.77 9.15 9.52
CA TYR A 65 0.36 8.90 9.25
C TYR A 65 -0.50 9.75 10.18
N HIS A 66 -1.60 10.28 9.64
CA HIS A 66 -2.67 10.87 10.46
C HIS A 66 -4.03 10.40 9.93
N GLY A 67 -4.90 9.98 10.85
CA GLY A 67 -6.26 9.54 10.54
C GLY A 67 -7.30 10.24 11.41
N TRP A 68 -8.47 10.47 10.83
CA TRP A 68 -9.69 10.87 11.49
C TRP A 68 -10.59 9.64 11.64
N SER A 69 -10.93 9.26 12.87
CA SER A 69 -11.74 8.06 13.14
C SER A 69 -12.63 8.17 14.38
N GLY A 70 -12.31 9.06 15.31
CA GLY A 70 -13.11 9.32 16.49
C GLY A 70 -14.27 10.29 16.24
N HIS A 71 -15.26 10.29 17.13
CA HIS A 71 -16.39 11.22 17.02
C HIS A 71 -15.94 12.70 17.05
N ALA A 72 -14.96 13.03 17.89
CA ALA A 72 -14.38 14.37 17.95
C ALA A 72 -13.66 14.76 16.63
N ASP A 73 -12.99 13.80 15.99
CA ASP A 73 -12.34 14.01 14.69
C ASP A 73 -13.37 14.39 13.62
N TRP A 74 -14.50 13.68 13.60
CA TRP A 74 -15.59 13.96 12.66
C TRP A 74 -16.24 15.32 12.91
N LEU A 75 -16.43 15.71 14.17
CA LEU A 75 -16.95 17.02 14.55
C LEU A 75 -15.98 18.18 14.24
N ALA A 76 -14.68 17.93 14.24
CA ALA A 76 -13.67 18.94 13.92
C ALA A 76 -13.65 19.32 12.43
N GLY A 77 -14.10 18.43 11.54
CA GLY A 77 -14.20 18.70 10.12
C GLY A 77 -15.41 19.55 9.72
N ALA A 78 -15.32 20.19 8.56
CA ALA A 78 -16.40 20.96 7.98
C ALA A 78 -17.46 20.02 7.38
N ALA A 79 -18.57 19.83 8.09
CA ALA A 79 -19.71 19.03 7.66
C ALA A 79 -20.68 19.85 6.78
N LYS A 80 -20.98 19.36 5.58
CA LYS A 80 -22.05 19.88 4.73
C LYS A 80 -22.95 18.73 4.30
N GLY A 81 -24.13 18.64 4.91
CA GLY A 81 -25.11 17.58 4.63
C GLY A 81 -24.80 16.23 5.28
N VAL A 82 -23.59 16.03 5.81
CA VAL A 82 -23.26 14.85 6.63
C VAL A 82 -23.57 15.10 8.11
N ARG A 83 -23.63 14.03 8.89
CA ARG A 83 -23.59 14.07 10.37
C ARG A 83 -22.60 13.03 10.89
N ALA A 84 -21.96 13.34 12.02
CA ALA A 84 -21.18 12.37 12.77
C ALA A 84 -22.11 11.44 13.57
N GLU A 85 -21.87 10.15 13.47
CA GLU A 85 -22.45 9.13 14.33
C GLU A 85 -21.46 8.78 15.45
N GLY A 86 -21.95 8.80 16.69
CA GLY A 86 -21.22 8.31 17.85
C GLY A 86 -21.30 6.78 17.99
N GLY A 87 -20.99 6.28 19.19
CA GLY A 87 -21.04 4.86 19.51
C GLY A 87 -19.68 4.16 19.44
N ALA A 88 -19.70 2.82 19.41
CA ALA A 88 -18.49 2.00 19.52
C ALA A 88 -17.55 2.13 18.31
N ARG A 89 -18.07 2.52 17.14
CA ARG A 89 -17.30 2.79 15.93
C ARG A 89 -17.83 4.07 15.27
N PRO A 90 -17.38 5.25 15.72
CA PRO A 90 -17.83 6.52 15.17
C PRO A 90 -17.59 6.60 13.66
N GLY A 91 -18.44 7.33 12.97
CA GLY A 91 -18.31 7.52 11.53
C GLY A 91 -19.12 8.70 11.03
N ILE A 92 -19.04 8.99 9.74
CA ILE A 92 -19.89 9.98 9.10
C ILE A 92 -20.85 9.34 8.11
N VAL A 93 -22.05 9.89 8.04
CA VAL A 93 -23.15 9.46 7.17
C VAL A 93 -23.86 10.67 6.56
N ILE A 94 -24.62 10.45 5.49
CA ILE A 94 -25.50 11.46 4.90
C ILE A 94 -26.66 11.74 5.88
N SER A 95 -26.82 12.99 6.28
CA SER A 95 -27.97 13.50 7.03
C SER A 95 -29.02 14.07 6.08
N ARG A 96 -28.60 15.05 5.26
CA ARG A 96 -29.40 15.66 4.19
C ARG A 96 -28.52 15.86 2.96
N PRO A 97 -29.00 15.55 1.75
CA PRO A 97 -28.23 15.80 0.54
C PRO A 97 -28.05 17.31 0.35
N LEU A 98 -26.88 17.72 -0.15
CA LEU A 98 -26.61 19.10 -0.59
C LEU A 98 -27.23 19.40 -1.94
N GLY A 99 -27.40 18.36 -2.76
CA GLY A 99 -27.94 18.41 -4.10
C GLY A 99 -27.84 17.03 -4.75
N SER A 100 -28.11 16.99 -6.04
CA SER A 100 -27.88 15.83 -6.89
C SER A 100 -26.88 16.14 -7.98
N VAL A 101 -26.09 15.15 -8.38
CA VAL A 101 -25.16 15.23 -9.51
C VAL A 101 -25.32 14.00 -10.39
N ASP A 102 -25.26 14.19 -11.70
CA ASP A 102 -25.16 13.10 -12.65
C ASP A 102 -23.72 12.59 -12.70
N TYR A 103 -23.55 11.27 -12.54
CA TYR A 103 -22.27 10.60 -12.73
C TYR A 103 -22.41 9.55 -13.84
N THR A 104 -21.54 9.64 -14.83
CA THR A 104 -21.34 8.58 -15.83
C THR A 104 -20.14 7.77 -15.39
N ASP A 105 -20.38 6.49 -15.10
CA ASP A 105 -19.32 5.53 -14.82
C ASP A 105 -18.50 5.30 -16.09
N PRO A 106 -17.18 5.60 -16.10
CA PRO A 106 -16.36 5.53 -17.31
C PRO A 106 -16.15 4.10 -17.82
N HIS A 107 -16.36 3.10 -16.96
CA HIS A 107 -16.07 1.69 -17.25
C HIS A 107 -17.29 0.93 -17.75
N THR A 108 -18.49 1.41 -17.42
CA THR A 108 -19.75 0.81 -17.89
C THR A 108 -20.55 1.70 -18.84
N GLY A 109 -20.23 3.00 -18.92
CA GLY A 109 -21.03 4.00 -19.62
C GLY A 109 -22.37 4.33 -18.94
N THR A 110 -22.67 3.71 -17.79
CA THR A 110 -23.94 3.91 -17.09
C THR A 110 -23.98 5.31 -16.48
N LYS A 111 -24.96 6.10 -16.90
CA LYS A 111 -25.25 7.41 -16.32
C LYS A 111 -26.34 7.30 -15.27
N ALA A 112 -26.10 7.84 -14.08
CA ALA A 112 -27.09 7.91 -13.02
C ALA A 112 -26.98 9.20 -12.19
N ALA A 113 -28.11 9.67 -11.68
CA ALA A 113 -28.17 10.75 -10.70
C ALA A 113 -27.83 10.22 -9.29
N TRP A 114 -27.11 11.04 -8.52
CA TRP A 114 -26.69 10.74 -7.15
C TRP A 114 -26.89 11.95 -6.25
N GLU A 115 -27.58 11.74 -5.14
CA GLU A 115 -27.59 12.68 -4.03
C GLU A 115 -26.23 12.65 -3.34
N TYR A 116 -25.70 13.81 -2.94
CA TYR A 116 -24.39 13.88 -2.30
C TYR A 116 -24.35 14.75 -1.04
N ALA A 117 -23.41 14.45 -0.16
CA ALA A 117 -23.03 15.27 0.98
C ALA A 117 -21.51 15.23 1.18
N THR A 118 -20.92 16.25 1.83
CA THR A 118 -19.46 16.35 1.94
C THR A 118 -19.01 16.56 3.38
N TRP A 119 -17.87 15.97 3.71
CA TRP A 119 -17.08 16.29 4.89
C TRP A 119 -15.67 16.69 4.45
N THR A 120 -15.13 17.79 4.97
CA THR A 120 -13.74 18.19 4.72
C THR A 120 -12.97 18.25 6.04
N SER A 121 -11.82 17.59 6.10
CA SER A 121 -10.97 17.60 7.28
C SER A 121 -10.46 19.00 7.61
N PRO A 122 -10.08 19.27 8.88
CA PRO A 122 -9.18 20.37 9.18
C PRO A 122 -7.89 20.29 8.33
N VAL A 123 -7.23 21.43 8.14
CA VAL A 123 -5.89 21.45 7.53
C VAL A 123 -4.91 20.73 8.46
N ARG A 124 -4.22 19.71 7.95
CA ARG A 124 -3.14 19.02 8.63
C ARG A 124 -1.81 19.53 8.12
N THR A 125 -0.98 20.05 9.01
CA THR A 125 0.45 20.26 8.74
C THR A 125 1.18 18.95 8.92
N LEU A 126 1.96 18.54 7.93
CA LEU A 126 2.84 17.38 8.03
C LEU A 126 4.05 17.75 8.88
N SER A 127 4.36 16.92 9.88
CA SER A 127 5.61 17.03 10.64
C SER A 127 6.83 16.61 9.80
N VAL A 128 6.59 15.83 8.74
CA VAL A 128 7.55 15.47 7.69
C VAL A 128 6.99 15.99 6.36
N PRO A 129 7.39 17.18 5.89
CA PRO A 129 6.99 17.65 4.57
C PRO A 129 7.33 16.60 3.50
N ALA A 130 6.35 16.23 2.70
CA ALA A 130 6.37 14.98 1.95
C ALA A 130 6.69 15.16 0.47
N THR A 131 7.38 14.18 -0.11
CA THR A 131 7.48 13.99 -1.57
C THR A 131 6.37 13.11 -2.09
N GLU A 132 5.81 12.25 -1.25
CA GLU A 132 4.70 11.36 -1.59
C GLU A 132 3.62 11.37 -0.51
N ALA A 133 2.36 11.19 -0.92
CA ALA A 133 1.25 11.00 0.02
C ALA A 133 0.24 9.97 -0.48
N ILE A 134 -0.28 9.16 0.43
CA ILE A 134 -1.24 8.09 0.14
C ILE A 134 -2.41 8.22 1.09
N VAL A 135 -3.60 8.41 0.51
CA VAL A 135 -4.84 8.51 1.28
C VAL A 135 -5.51 7.15 1.35
N SER A 136 -5.87 6.70 2.55
CA SER A 136 -6.61 5.45 2.78
C SER A 136 -7.86 5.70 3.61
N TRP A 137 -8.88 4.89 3.39
CA TRP A 137 -10.20 5.03 4.03
C TRP A 137 -10.77 3.69 4.45
N ASN A 138 -11.71 3.73 5.39
CA ASN A 138 -12.46 2.57 5.86
C ASN A 138 -13.93 2.95 5.79
N ALA A 139 -14.68 2.28 4.92
CA ALA A 139 -16.07 2.60 4.70
C ALA A 139 -16.90 1.36 4.42
N ARG A 140 -18.17 1.43 4.81
CA ARG A 140 -19.22 0.56 4.28
C ARG A 140 -20.05 1.37 3.30
N THR A 141 -20.19 0.85 2.09
CA THR A 141 -21.07 1.45 1.08
C THR A 141 -22.10 0.40 0.66
N PRO A 142 -23.30 0.38 1.28
CA PRO A 142 -24.38 -0.49 0.81
C PRO A 142 -24.68 -0.24 -0.67
N ALA A 143 -25.20 -1.25 -1.38
CA ALA A 143 -25.62 -1.12 -2.77
C ALA A 143 -26.48 0.14 -2.99
N GLY A 144 -26.19 0.89 -4.06
CA GLY A 144 -26.81 2.20 -4.30
C GLY A 144 -26.19 3.35 -3.50
N THR A 145 -24.99 3.15 -2.95
CA THR A 145 -24.15 4.19 -2.34
C THR A 145 -22.68 4.01 -2.73
N TRP A 146 -21.91 5.09 -2.68
CA TRP A 146 -20.46 5.07 -2.92
C TRP A 146 -19.83 6.33 -2.31
N ILE A 147 -18.50 6.41 -2.31
CA ILE A 147 -17.76 7.58 -1.82
C ILE A 147 -16.67 8.02 -2.79
N GLN A 148 -16.38 9.31 -2.81
CA GLN A 148 -15.19 9.89 -3.44
C GLN A 148 -14.29 10.46 -2.35
N ILE A 149 -12.98 10.21 -2.48
CA ILE A 149 -11.95 10.70 -1.57
C ILE A 149 -11.03 11.62 -2.35
N GLU A 150 -10.80 12.83 -1.83
CA GLU A 150 -10.00 13.84 -2.51
C GLU A 150 -8.95 14.44 -1.58
N LEU A 151 -7.78 14.73 -2.12
CA LEU A 151 -6.67 15.39 -1.42
C LEU A 151 -6.47 16.79 -1.99
N LYS A 152 -6.29 17.79 -1.12
CA LYS A 152 -5.75 19.10 -1.50
C LYS A 152 -4.58 19.45 -0.60
N GLY A 153 -3.53 19.96 -1.20
CA GLY A 153 -2.27 20.29 -0.58
C GLY A 153 -1.94 21.78 -0.55
N THR A 154 -0.95 22.12 0.26
CA THR A 154 -0.16 23.34 0.14
C THR A 154 1.32 22.94 0.14
N TYR A 155 2.04 23.40 -0.86
CA TYR A 155 3.47 23.15 -0.99
C TYR A 155 4.28 24.00 -0.01
N THR A 156 5.57 23.68 0.14
CA THR A 156 6.52 24.46 0.96
C THR A 156 6.76 25.87 0.44
N ASP A 157 6.53 26.14 -0.84
CA ASP A 157 6.57 27.48 -1.43
C ASP A 157 5.29 28.32 -1.18
N GLY A 158 4.29 27.74 -0.50
CA GLY A 158 3.01 28.38 -0.17
C GLY A 158 1.94 28.27 -1.24
N SER A 159 2.25 27.79 -2.45
CA SER A 159 1.25 27.54 -3.49
C SER A 159 0.41 26.29 -3.16
N ALA A 160 -0.79 26.21 -3.76
CA ALA A 160 -1.74 25.13 -3.49
C ALA A 160 -1.83 24.17 -4.68
N THR A 161 -2.02 22.89 -4.38
CA THR A 161 -2.40 21.89 -5.39
C THR A 161 -3.85 22.13 -5.84
N PRO A 162 -4.27 21.59 -6.99
CA PRO A 162 -5.69 21.30 -7.23
C PRO A 162 -6.23 20.26 -6.23
N TRP A 163 -7.54 20.01 -6.26
CA TRP A 163 -8.10 18.83 -5.59
C TRP A 163 -7.85 17.62 -6.48
N TYR A 164 -7.11 16.64 -5.97
CA TYR A 164 -6.93 15.35 -6.64
C TYR A 164 -7.91 14.33 -6.09
N VAL A 165 -8.55 13.55 -6.96
CA VAL A 165 -9.35 12.39 -6.62
C VAL A 165 -8.42 11.22 -6.34
N MET A 166 -8.33 10.80 -5.08
CA MET A 166 -7.49 9.67 -4.64
C MET A 166 -8.18 8.33 -4.81
N GLY A 167 -9.48 8.33 -5.08
CA GLY A 167 -10.25 7.14 -5.39
C GLY A 167 -11.76 7.36 -5.33
N ARG A 168 -12.47 6.63 -6.18
CA ARG A 168 -13.93 6.44 -6.10
C ARG A 168 -14.18 5.00 -5.64
N TRP A 169 -14.83 4.86 -4.50
CA TRP A 169 -14.95 3.59 -3.82
C TRP A 169 -16.40 3.19 -3.62
N ALA A 170 -16.70 1.94 -4.00
CA ALA A 170 -17.84 1.18 -3.56
C ALA A 170 -17.36 -0.22 -3.16
N SER A 171 -17.99 -0.82 -2.15
CA SER A 171 -17.73 -2.18 -1.66
C SER A 171 -18.20 -3.25 -2.65
N ASP A 172 -19.29 -3.00 -3.37
CA ASP A 172 -19.78 -3.85 -4.45
C ASP A 172 -19.61 -3.18 -5.81
N ASP A 173 -19.62 -3.98 -6.87
CA ASP A 173 -19.50 -3.60 -8.27
C ASP A 173 -20.75 -4.03 -9.09
N GLY A 174 -21.90 -4.17 -8.41
CA GLY A 174 -23.16 -4.56 -9.05
C GLY A 174 -23.80 -3.41 -9.85
N ALA A 175 -24.89 -3.70 -10.57
CA ALA A 175 -25.58 -2.72 -11.44
C ALA A 175 -26.14 -1.48 -10.70
N SER A 176 -26.33 -1.56 -9.38
CA SER A 176 -26.76 -0.44 -8.54
C SER A 176 -25.62 0.44 -8.05
N SER A 177 -24.36 0.07 -8.31
CA SER A 177 -23.15 0.71 -7.83
C SER A 177 -22.32 1.27 -8.99
N ILE A 178 -21.21 1.92 -8.65
CA ILE A 178 -20.16 2.29 -9.59
C ILE A 178 -19.12 1.17 -9.64
N ARG A 179 -18.37 1.10 -10.74
CA ARG A 179 -17.08 0.43 -10.81
C ARG A 179 -16.07 1.26 -10.02
N ARG A 180 -15.62 0.72 -8.89
CA ARG A 180 -14.60 1.36 -8.04
C ARG A 180 -13.34 1.64 -8.87
N THR A 181 -12.78 2.83 -8.75
CA THR A 181 -11.80 3.29 -9.73
C THR A 181 -10.88 4.37 -9.17
N SER A 182 -9.59 4.27 -9.49
CA SER A 182 -8.67 5.42 -9.50
C SER A 182 -9.02 6.37 -10.66
N VAL A 183 -8.33 7.51 -10.74
CA VAL A 183 -8.54 8.52 -11.79
C VAL A 183 -7.18 8.89 -12.37
N ASP A 184 -7.04 8.71 -13.68
CA ASP A 184 -5.81 9.00 -14.43
C ASP A 184 -5.66 10.49 -14.76
N ASP A 185 -4.47 10.83 -15.28
CA ASP A 185 -4.14 12.13 -15.87
C ASP A 185 -4.35 13.32 -14.92
N GLN A 186 -4.10 13.09 -13.63
CA GLN A 186 -4.18 14.08 -12.58
C GLN A 186 -2.81 14.67 -12.28
N SER A 187 -2.56 15.90 -12.72
CA SER A 187 -1.33 16.62 -12.39
C SER A 187 -1.53 18.14 -12.29
N ASP A 188 -0.55 18.82 -11.72
CA ASP A 188 -0.30 20.26 -11.94
C ASP A 188 1.11 20.45 -12.54
N ASP A 189 1.76 21.60 -12.31
CA ASP A 189 3.13 21.88 -12.78
C ASP A 189 4.22 21.31 -11.85
N LYS A 190 3.84 20.71 -10.72
CA LYS A 190 4.73 20.34 -9.61
C LYS A 190 4.52 18.92 -9.08
N SER A 191 3.34 18.36 -9.27
CA SER A 191 2.95 17.07 -8.75
C SER A 191 1.93 16.35 -9.64
N SER A 192 1.93 15.03 -9.49
CA SER A 192 1.02 14.12 -10.18
C SER A 192 0.46 13.08 -9.23
N VAL A 193 -0.69 12.49 -9.57
CA VAL A 193 -1.20 11.28 -8.90
C VAL A 193 -0.97 10.06 -9.79
N TRP A 194 -0.27 9.08 -9.24
CA TRP A 194 -0.01 7.78 -9.85
C TRP A 194 -0.90 6.73 -9.19
N THR A 195 -2.06 6.46 -9.80
CA THR A 195 -3.10 5.52 -9.33
C THR A 195 -3.64 5.84 -7.93
N ASP A 196 -2.86 5.60 -6.87
CA ASP A 196 -3.21 5.82 -5.46
C ASP A 196 -2.23 6.74 -4.70
N THR A 197 -1.15 7.19 -5.35
CA THR A 197 -0.07 7.93 -4.72
C THR A 197 0.07 9.32 -5.32
N PHE A 198 -0.09 10.37 -4.50
CA PHE A 198 0.37 11.72 -4.84
C PHE A 198 1.91 11.73 -4.82
N SER A 199 2.53 12.36 -5.80
CA SER A 199 3.99 12.49 -5.91
C SER A 199 4.40 13.87 -6.39
N ILE A 200 5.41 14.47 -5.75
CA ILE A 200 6.16 15.61 -6.29
C ILE A 200 6.97 15.14 -7.50
N ASP A 201 6.85 15.82 -8.63
CA ASP A 201 7.44 15.37 -9.91
C ASP A 201 8.97 15.46 -9.93
N ASP A 202 9.51 16.52 -9.31
CA ASP A 202 10.93 16.74 -9.08
C ASP A 202 11.26 16.94 -7.58
N PRO A 203 11.44 15.84 -6.82
CA PRO A 203 11.85 15.91 -5.43
C PRO A 203 13.20 16.60 -5.19
N ALA A 204 14.09 16.64 -6.19
CA ALA A 204 15.41 17.25 -6.07
C ALA A 204 15.36 18.79 -6.02
N SER A 205 14.26 19.39 -6.48
CA SER A 205 13.98 20.83 -6.33
C SER A 205 13.87 21.30 -4.87
N GLY A 206 13.69 20.37 -3.93
CA GLY A 206 13.41 20.67 -2.52
C GLY A 206 11.94 21.02 -2.24
N LEU A 207 11.08 21.08 -3.27
CA LEU A 207 9.64 21.25 -3.08
C LEU A 207 9.06 20.05 -2.32
N ARG A 208 8.16 20.32 -1.37
CA ARG A 208 7.44 19.30 -0.61
C ARG A 208 5.98 19.68 -0.43
N LEU A 209 5.13 18.69 -0.24
CA LEU A 209 3.81 18.86 0.33
C LEU A 209 3.95 19.17 1.82
N ALA A 210 3.61 20.39 2.23
CA ALA A 210 3.76 20.84 3.62
C ALA A 210 2.48 20.63 4.45
N LYS A 211 1.32 20.84 3.83
CA LYS A 211 0.01 20.74 4.46
C LYS A 211 -0.96 20.03 3.54
N TYR A 212 -1.98 19.40 4.10
CA TYR A 212 -3.06 18.83 3.31
C TYR A 212 -4.43 18.89 4.00
N GLN A 213 -5.48 18.72 3.22
CA GLN A 213 -6.84 18.43 3.64
C GLN A 213 -7.36 17.24 2.83
N VAL A 214 -8.23 16.45 3.46
CA VAL A 214 -8.99 15.40 2.77
C VAL A 214 -10.45 15.82 2.70
N ARG A 215 -11.09 15.61 1.56
CA ARG A 215 -12.54 15.73 1.39
C ARG A 215 -13.12 14.36 1.09
N LEU A 216 -14.17 14.03 1.83
CA LEU A 216 -15.04 12.90 1.58
C LEU A 216 -16.33 13.42 0.96
N THR A 217 -16.68 12.91 -0.21
CA THR A 217 -18.01 13.09 -0.79
C THR A 217 -18.75 11.77 -0.74
N LEU A 218 -19.86 11.75 -0.02
CA LEU A 218 -20.71 10.57 0.17
C LEU A 218 -21.87 10.66 -0.82
N TYR A 219 -22.16 9.56 -1.52
CA TYR A 219 -23.20 9.49 -2.53
C TYR A 219 -24.24 8.41 -2.20
N ARG A 220 -25.48 8.66 -2.57
CA ARG A 220 -26.58 7.68 -2.57
C ARG A 220 -27.54 7.90 -3.73
N LYS A 221 -28.31 6.88 -4.09
CA LYS A 221 -29.41 7.06 -5.06
C LYS A 221 -30.45 8.08 -4.53
N PRO A 222 -30.98 8.97 -5.39
CA PRO A 222 -31.98 9.95 -4.99
C PRO A 222 -33.19 9.33 -4.27
N GLY A 223 -33.66 9.98 -3.20
CA GLY A 223 -34.77 9.51 -2.38
C GLY A 223 -34.49 8.28 -1.48
N SER A 224 -33.31 7.66 -1.60
CA SER A 224 -32.93 6.53 -0.75
C SER A 224 -32.61 6.98 0.68
N LYS A 225 -32.95 6.13 1.65
CA LYS A 225 -32.52 6.29 3.06
C LYS A 225 -31.17 5.62 3.34
N LEU A 226 -30.63 4.85 2.40
CA LEU A 226 -29.31 4.24 2.54
C LEU A 226 -28.24 5.33 2.58
N THR A 227 -27.20 5.09 3.37
CA THR A 227 -26.04 5.97 3.47
C THR A 227 -24.78 5.13 3.43
N PRO A 228 -23.73 5.58 2.71
CA PRO A 228 -22.41 5.08 3.00
C PRO A 228 -22.03 5.55 4.41
N THR A 229 -21.23 4.75 5.12
CA THR A 229 -20.69 5.09 6.43
C THR A 229 -19.17 5.06 6.32
N VAL A 230 -18.51 6.18 6.61
CA VAL A 230 -17.03 6.24 6.66
C VAL A 230 -16.60 6.26 8.12
N TRP A 231 -15.82 5.25 8.54
CA TRP A 231 -15.33 5.11 9.92
C TRP A 231 -13.90 5.57 10.11
N ARG A 232 -13.15 5.68 9.01
CA ARG A 232 -11.79 6.22 9.02
C ARG A 232 -11.47 6.84 7.68
N VAL A 233 -10.77 7.96 7.70
CA VAL A 233 -9.99 8.46 6.57
C VAL A 233 -8.66 8.96 7.10
N GLY A 234 -7.58 8.77 6.37
CA GLY A 234 -6.28 9.27 6.78
C GLY A 234 -5.30 9.31 5.62
N ALA A 235 -4.20 10.01 5.81
CA ALA A 235 -3.11 10.05 4.84
C ALA A 235 -1.78 9.73 5.50
N MET A 236 -0.98 8.93 4.81
CA MET A 236 0.46 8.82 5.07
C MET A 236 1.16 9.80 4.14
N GLY A 237 1.99 10.68 4.70
CA GLY A 237 2.92 11.52 3.96
C GLY A 237 4.35 11.09 4.25
N SER A 238 5.21 11.07 3.23
CA SER A 238 6.60 10.63 3.38
C SER A 238 7.58 11.41 2.52
N ASP A 239 8.81 11.53 3.03
CA ASP A 239 10.00 11.99 2.31
C ASP A 239 11.12 10.99 2.58
N VAL A 240 11.05 9.84 1.89
CA VAL A 240 12.07 8.80 2.00
C VAL A 240 13.18 9.10 0.99
N PRO A 241 14.44 9.26 1.42
CA PRO A 241 15.52 9.61 0.50
C PRO A 241 15.79 8.49 -0.50
N ASP A 242 16.34 8.88 -1.65
CA ASP A 242 16.88 7.95 -2.64
C ASP A 242 17.98 7.09 -2.01
N ARG A 243 17.76 5.77 -2.02
CA ARG A 243 18.70 4.81 -1.45
C ARG A 243 18.57 3.45 -2.13
N PHE A 244 19.71 2.87 -2.49
CA PHE A 244 19.83 1.50 -3.01
C PHE A 244 19.95 0.47 -1.88
N GLU A 245 20.50 0.91 -0.75
CA GLU A 245 20.61 0.12 0.46
C GLU A 245 20.09 0.85 1.68
N VAL A 246 19.71 0.07 2.70
CA VAL A 246 19.32 0.59 4.02
C VAL A 246 20.23 0.02 5.11
N PRO A 247 20.42 0.74 6.23
CA PRO A 247 21.12 0.20 7.39
C PRO A 247 20.46 -1.10 7.86
N ALA A 248 21.28 -2.11 8.18
CA ALA A 248 20.79 -3.36 8.73
C ALA A 248 20.27 -3.14 10.16
N SER A 249 19.06 -3.61 10.46
CA SER A 249 18.54 -3.65 11.83
C SER A 249 18.94 -4.94 12.53
N THR A 250 19.18 -4.83 13.85
CA THR A 250 19.40 -6.00 14.70
C THR A 250 18.05 -6.59 15.13
N PRO A 251 17.94 -7.93 15.21
CA PRO A 251 16.74 -8.58 15.73
C PRO A 251 16.36 -8.05 17.11
N SER A 252 15.08 -7.71 17.29
CA SER A 252 14.55 -7.17 18.55
C SER A 252 13.54 -8.10 19.25
N LEU A 253 13.25 -9.24 18.64
CA LEU A 253 12.29 -10.24 19.15
C LEU A 253 13.02 -11.54 19.59
N PRO A 254 13.55 -11.62 20.82
CA PRO A 254 14.57 -12.60 21.20
C PRO A 254 14.13 -14.07 21.20
N LYS A 255 12.83 -14.36 21.23
CA LYS A 255 12.31 -15.73 21.15
C LYS A 255 11.82 -16.10 19.76
N GLY A 256 11.90 -15.17 18.79
CA GLY A 256 11.08 -15.21 17.60
C GLY A 256 9.58 -15.19 17.93
N ARG A 257 8.76 -15.18 16.89
CA ARG A 257 7.32 -15.39 16.97
C ARG A 257 6.79 -15.67 15.59
N GLU A 258 5.87 -16.60 15.48
CA GLU A 258 5.10 -16.83 14.27
C GLU A 258 3.61 -16.73 14.59
N LEU A 259 2.87 -15.98 13.80
CA LEU A 259 1.42 -15.84 13.88
C LEU A 259 0.77 -16.90 13.00
N GLY A 260 -0.29 -17.53 13.49
CA GLY A 260 -1.07 -18.55 12.76
C GLY A 260 -1.96 -17.96 11.67
N VAL A 261 -1.35 -17.25 10.71
CA VAL A 261 -2.05 -16.67 9.56
C VAL A 261 -2.31 -17.78 8.53
N PRO A 262 -3.54 -17.96 8.03
CA PRO A 262 -3.84 -18.94 6.99
C PRO A 262 -3.04 -18.68 5.72
N ARG A 263 -2.88 -19.71 4.90
CA ARG A 263 -1.99 -19.70 3.74
C ARG A 263 -2.80 -19.86 2.47
N TYR A 264 -2.71 -18.86 1.59
CA TYR A 264 -3.34 -18.90 0.29
C TYR A 264 -2.31 -18.56 -0.79
N SER A 265 -2.31 -19.39 -1.83
CA SER A 265 -1.53 -19.19 -3.04
C SER A 265 -2.39 -18.44 -4.06
N GLN A 266 -1.82 -17.43 -4.70
CA GLN A 266 -2.45 -16.81 -5.86
C GLN A 266 -2.33 -17.71 -7.11
N GLU A 267 -1.23 -18.46 -7.25
CA GLU A 267 -0.90 -19.21 -8.46
C GLU A 267 -1.86 -20.36 -8.76
N ILE A 268 -2.59 -20.88 -7.76
CA ILE A 268 -3.63 -21.90 -8.02
C ILE A 268 -4.82 -21.32 -8.80
N HIS A 269 -4.96 -20.00 -8.83
CA HIS A 269 -6.01 -19.28 -9.54
C HIS A 269 -5.56 -18.77 -10.92
N LYS A 270 -4.42 -19.23 -11.41
CA LYS A 270 -3.87 -18.83 -12.69
C LYS A 270 -4.90 -18.96 -13.82
N GLY A 271 -5.19 -17.88 -14.54
CA GLY A 271 -6.20 -17.87 -15.61
C GLY A 271 -7.67 -17.99 -15.15
N GLN A 272 -7.96 -18.07 -13.85
CA GLN A 272 -9.33 -18.00 -13.33
C GLN A 272 -9.77 -16.53 -13.26
N TYR A 273 -10.97 -16.21 -13.77
CA TYR A 273 -11.50 -14.83 -13.83
C TYR A 273 -10.52 -13.84 -14.50
N PRO A 274 -10.20 -14.05 -15.79
CA PRO A 274 -9.22 -13.21 -16.50
C PRO A 274 -9.61 -11.73 -16.55
N GLU A 275 -10.89 -11.39 -16.38
CA GLU A 275 -11.37 -10.01 -16.27
C GLU A 275 -10.86 -9.26 -15.02
N TYR A 276 -10.29 -9.97 -14.05
CA TYR A 276 -9.64 -9.39 -12.88
C TYR A 276 -8.13 -9.61 -13.00
N ASP A 277 -7.46 -8.91 -13.92
CA ASP A 277 -5.99 -8.92 -14.06
C ASP A 277 -5.40 -10.30 -14.45
N ASN A 278 -6.00 -10.94 -15.46
CA ASN A 278 -5.62 -12.27 -16.01
C ASN A 278 -5.75 -13.46 -15.05
N GLY A 279 -6.21 -13.24 -13.82
CA GLY A 279 -6.33 -14.28 -12.80
C GLY A 279 -5.19 -14.23 -11.78
N GLY A 280 -5.02 -15.34 -11.05
CA GLY A 280 -4.11 -15.49 -9.93
C GLY A 280 -2.70 -14.91 -10.10
N GLU A 281 -2.18 -14.80 -11.31
CA GLU A 281 -0.90 -14.20 -11.67
C GLU A 281 -0.61 -12.82 -11.06
N ALA A 282 -1.64 -12.02 -10.79
CA ALA A 282 -1.50 -10.66 -10.28
C ALA A 282 -2.28 -10.42 -8.98
N TRP A 283 -2.69 -11.47 -8.28
CA TRP A 283 -3.54 -11.40 -7.08
C TRP A 283 -2.79 -11.39 -5.75
N CYS A 284 -1.50 -11.03 -5.74
CA CYS A 284 -0.68 -11.01 -4.51
C CYS A 284 -1.29 -10.16 -3.38
N SER A 285 -1.83 -8.99 -3.73
CA SER A 285 -2.43 -8.04 -2.79
C SER A 285 -3.76 -8.55 -2.20
N PRO A 286 -4.78 -8.95 -3.00
CA PRO A 286 -6.01 -9.52 -2.47
C PRO A 286 -5.78 -10.83 -1.72
N THR A 287 -4.86 -11.68 -2.17
CA THR A 287 -4.51 -12.94 -1.49
C THR A 287 -3.89 -12.67 -0.11
N SER A 288 -2.91 -11.76 -0.03
CA SER A 288 -2.33 -11.30 1.25
C SER A 288 -3.36 -10.66 2.17
N SER A 289 -4.28 -9.88 1.60
CA SER A 289 -5.35 -9.25 2.35
C SER A 289 -6.30 -10.27 2.95
N GLN A 290 -6.71 -11.27 2.15
CA GLN A 290 -7.61 -12.32 2.60
C GLN A 290 -6.98 -13.18 3.71
N MET A 291 -5.69 -13.50 3.61
CA MET A 291 -4.95 -14.20 4.68
C MET A 291 -5.04 -13.46 6.02
N ILE A 292 -4.85 -12.15 6.06
CA ILE A 292 -4.93 -11.38 7.31
C ILE A 292 -6.38 -11.18 7.79
N ILE A 293 -7.33 -10.97 6.88
CA ILE A 293 -8.77 -10.86 7.23
C ILE A 293 -9.21 -12.12 7.99
N GLU A 294 -8.81 -13.30 7.51
CA GLU A 294 -9.11 -14.58 8.15
C GLU A 294 -8.28 -14.88 9.39
N TYR A 295 -7.04 -14.40 9.49
CA TYR A 295 -6.29 -14.43 10.75
C TYR A 295 -7.05 -13.72 11.88
N TRP A 296 -7.75 -12.64 11.56
CA TRP A 296 -8.64 -11.97 12.51
C TRP A 296 -9.99 -12.69 12.68
N GLY A 297 -10.25 -13.82 12.03
CA GLY A 297 -11.49 -14.59 12.15
C GLY A 297 -12.68 -14.01 11.39
N ARG A 298 -12.41 -13.23 10.32
CA ARG A 298 -13.43 -12.71 9.41
C ARG A 298 -13.33 -13.46 8.08
N LYS A 299 -14.46 -13.75 7.45
CA LYS A 299 -14.51 -14.43 6.15
C LYS A 299 -15.75 -13.98 5.37
N PRO A 300 -15.73 -14.02 4.03
CA PRO A 300 -16.93 -13.80 3.24
C PRO A 300 -18.00 -14.86 3.59
N SER A 301 -19.26 -14.47 3.52
CA SER A 301 -20.38 -15.38 3.73
C SER A 301 -20.58 -16.29 2.52
N ALA A 302 -21.34 -17.39 2.69
CA ALA A 302 -21.71 -18.24 1.56
C ALA A 302 -22.46 -17.48 0.46
N ALA A 303 -23.23 -16.44 0.82
CA ALA A 303 -23.89 -15.57 -0.15
C ALA A 303 -22.88 -14.71 -0.92
N ASP A 304 -21.87 -14.15 -0.23
CA ASP A 304 -20.81 -13.36 -0.87
C ASP A 304 -19.97 -14.20 -1.86
N LEU A 305 -19.85 -15.50 -1.60
CA LEU A 305 -19.12 -16.46 -2.43
C LEU A 305 -19.97 -17.12 -3.52
N SER A 306 -21.29 -16.91 -3.54
CA SER A 306 -22.21 -17.63 -4.43
C SER A 306 -22.00 -17.37 -5.93
N TRP A 307 -21.30 -16.31 -6.28
CA TRP A 307 -20.93 -15.98 -7.67
C TRP A 307 -19.67 -16.72 -8.13
N VAL A 308 -18.89 -17.29 -7.20
CA VAL A 308 -17.64 -17.97 -7.51
C VAL A 308 -17.94 -19.37 -8.05
N ASN A 309 -17.21 -19.79 -9.08
CA ASN A 309 -17.32 -21.13 -9.65
C ASN A 309 -16.99 -22.16 -8.55
N PRO A 310 -17.91 -23.09 -8.23
CA PRO A 310 -17.70 -24.07 -7.16
C PRO A 310 -16.53 -25.04 -7.42
N ASP A 311 -16.04 -25.15 -8.66
CA ASP A 311 -14.87 -25.97 -9.00
C ASP A 311 -13.55 -25.32 -8.59
N TYR A 312 -13.54 -24.01 -8.31
CA TYR A 312 -12.34 -23.31 -7.89
C TYR A 312 -12.11 -23.46 -6.39
N ALA A 313 -10.89 -23.88 -6.02
CA ALA A 313 -10.42 -23.82 -4.66
C ALA A 313 -10.39 -22.37 -4.17
N ASP A 314 -10.37 -22.16 -2.85
CA ASP A 314 -10.20 -20.85 -2.23
C ASP A 314 -11.08 -19.72 -2.80
N PRO A 315 -12.41 -19.89 -2.86
CA PRO A 315 -13.31 -18.92 -3.47
C PRO A 315 -13.22 -17.52 -2.83
N GLN A 316 -12.77 -17.43 -1.58
CA GLN A 316 -12.47 -16.18 -0.88
C GLN A 316 -11.37 -15.35 -1.55
N VAL A 317 -10.40 -15.97 -2.25
CA VAL A 317 -9.33 -15.26 -2.97
C VAL A 317 -9.91 -14.65 -4.25
N CYS A 318 -10.75 -15.37 -4.99
CA CYS A 318 -11.50 -14.82 -6.13
C CYS A 318 -12.40 -13.66 -5.69
N HIS A 319 -13.08 -13.82 -4.54
CA HIS A 319 -13.87 -12.75 -3.94
C HIS A 319 -13.04 -11.52 -3.57
N ALA A 320 -11.87 -11.70 -2.98
CA ALA A 320 -10.96 -10.60 -2.68
C ALA A 320 -10.43 -9.91 -3.95
N ALA A 321 -10.09 -10.66 -5.00
CA ALA A 321 -9.66 -10.09 -6.29
C ALA A 321 -10.75 -9.17 -6.87
N ARG A 322 -11.97 -9.68 -7.05
CA ARG A 322 -13.11 -8.86 -7.49
C ARG A 322 -13.37 -7.66 -6.56
N GLY A 323 -13.28 -7.88 -5.24
CA GLY A 323 -13.53 -6.85 -4.23
C GLY A 323 -12.50 -5.72 -4.17
N THR A 324 -11.32 -5.93 -4.75
CA THR A 324 -10.19 -4.98 -4.72
C THR A 324 -9.80 -4.45 -6.10
N PHE A 325 -10.33 -5.05 -7.17
CA PHE A 325 -10.06 -4.66 -8.55
C PHE A 325 -10.39 -3.19 -8.80
N ASP A 326 -9.38 -2.43 -9.25
CA ASP A 326 -9.48 -1.05 -9.69
C ASP A 326 -9.64 -1.02 -11.21
N TYR A 327 -10.82 -0.61 -11.67
CA TYR A 327 -11.17 -0.68 -13.09
C TYR A 327 -10.41 0.31 -13.98
N GLN A 328 -9.82 1.38 -13.44
CA GLN A 328 -8.96 2.28 -14.23
C GLN A 328 -7.52 1.75 -14.29
N TYR A 329 -7.02 1.27 -13.16
CA TYR A 329 -5.70 0.65 -13.09
C TYR A 329 -5.63 -0.70 -13.80
N ASP A 330 -6.78 -1.36 -13.99
CA ASP A 330 -6.91 -2.70 -14.56
C ASP A 330 -6.18 -3.76 -13.73
N GLY A 331 -6.25 -3.63 -12.38
CA GLY A 331 -5.50 -4.49 -11.49
C GLY A 331 -5.97 -4.50 -10.04
N CYS A 332 -5.50 -5.49 -9.28
CA CYS A 332 -5.84 -5.65 -7.85
C CYS A 332 -4.80 -5.01 -6.89
N GLY A 333 -3.81 -4.32 -7.44
CA GLY A 333 -2.64 -3.79 -6.73
C GLY A 333 -2.83 -2.43 -6.04
N ASN A 334 -3.99 -1.78 -6.17
CA ASN A 334 -4.26 -0.48 -5.55
C ASN A 334 -4.29 -0.60 -4.01
N TRP A 335 -3.38 0.09 -3.31
CA TRP A 335 -3.15 -0.14 -1.88
C TRP A 335 -4.33 0.32 -1.00
N PRO A 336 -4.87 1.55 -1.17
CA PRO A 336 -6.08 1.96 -0.47
C PRO A 336 -7.29 1.07 -0.73
N PHE A 337 -7.44 0.50 -1.92
CA PHE A 337 -8.59 -0.37 -2.24
C PHE A 337 -8.53 -1.68 -1.47
N ASN A 338 -7.35 -2.28 -1.31
CA ASN A 338 -7.17 -3.47 -0.46
C ASN A 338 -7.47 -3.17 1.01
N ALA A 339 -6.97 -2.02 1.52
CA ALA A 339 -7.28 -1.59 2.89
C ALA A 339 -8.78 -1.29 3.09
N ALA A 340 -9.44 -0.70 2.10
CA ALA A 340 -10.88 -0.43 2.13
C ALA A 340 -11.71 -1.72 2.04
N TYR A 341 -11.29 -2.70 1.22
CA TYR A 341 -11.89 -4.03 1.15
C TYR A 341 -11.81 -4.74 2.52
N ALA A 342 -10.63 -4.77 3.15
CA ALA A 342 -10.49 -5.37 4.48
C ALA A 342 -11.41 -4.69 5.51
N ALA A 343 -11.60 -3.38 5.41
CA ALA A 343 -12.48 -2.62 6.30
C ALA A 343 -13.98 -2.90 6.11
N THR A 344 -14.40 -3.57 5.03
CA THR A 344 -15.80 -4.00 4.84
C THR A 344 -16.21 -5.10 5.81
N TYR A 345 -15.25 -5.85 6.34
CA TYR A 345 -15.47 -6.91 7.30
C TYR A 345 -15.75 -6.38 8.71
N ARG A 346 -16.58 -7.12 9.45
CA ARG A 346 -17.06 -6.71 10.77
C ARG A 346 -15.91 -6.44 11.74
N ASP A 347 -15.94 -5.27 12.36
CA ASP A 347 -14.99 -4.82 13.38
C ASP A 347 -13.52 -4.94 12.95
N LEU A 348 -13.23 -4.82 11.66
CA LEU A 348 -11.88 -4.77 11.10
C LEU A 348 -11.63 -3.38 10.50
N GLN A 349 -10.40 -2.92 10.59
CA GLN A 349 -9.94 -1.69 9.97
C GLN A 349 -8.56 -1.87 9.35
N GLY A 350 -8.27 -1.06 8.34
CA GLY A 350 -7.01 -1.07 7.61
C GLY A 350 -6.42 0.31 7.44
N VAL A 351 -5.09 0.38 7.44
CA VAL A 351 -4.34 1.59 7.06
C VAL A 351 -3.23 1.23 6.09
N VAL A 352 -2.92 2.17 5.19
CA VAL A 352 -1.70 2.15 4.38
C VAL A 352 -0.71 3.11 5.04
N THR A 353 0.50 2.64 5.32
CA THR A 353 1.56 3.43 5.95
C THR A 353 2.94 3.01 5.44
N ARG A 354 4.00 3.66 5.93
CA ARG A 354 5.38 3.24 5.75
C ARG A 354 6.02 2.91 7.09
N LEU A 355 6.78 1.82 7.14
CA LEU A 355 7.64 1.48 8.27
C LEU A 355 9.10 1.74 7.91
N GLY A 356 9.92 2.08 8.91
CA GLY A 356 11.30 2.51 8.70
C GLY A 356 12.34 1.41 8.89
N SER A 357 11.95 0.26 9.45
CA SER A 357 12.86 -0.82 9.85
C SER A 357 12.11 -2.14 10.06
N LEU A 358 12.84 -3.28 10.02
CA LEU A 358 12.26 -4.53 10.52
C LEU A 358 12.01 -4.51 12.02
N THR A 359 12.70 -3.68 12.80
CA THR A 359 12.39 -3.47 14.22
C THR A 359 10.96 -2.96 14.43
N ASP A 360 10.45 -2.12 13.54
CA ASP A 360 9.05 -1.67 13.60
C ASP A 360 8.06 -2.80 13.28
N ALA A 361 8.39 -3.65 12.30
CA ALA A 361 7.61 -4.85 11.98
C ALA A 361 7.64 -5.88 13.12
N GLU A 362 8.79 -6.08 13.78
CA GLU A 362 8.93 -6.96 14.96
C GLU A 362 8.04 -6.51 16.12
N LYS A 363 7.88 -5.20 16.35
CA LYS A 363 6.93 -4.68 17.36
C LYS A 363 5.50 -5.05 17.04
N LEU A 364 5.10 -4.93 15.77
CA LEU A 364 3.75 -5.29 15.30
C LEU A 364 3.49 -6.79 15.45
N ILE A 365 4.42 -7.63 15.00
CA ILE A 365 4.36 -9.09 15.20
C ILE A 365 4.32 -9.44 16.70
N GLY A 366 5.14 -8.76 17.52
CA GLY A 366 5.14 -8.87 18.97
C GLY A 366 3.79 -8.48 19.62
N ALA A 367 3.01 -7.62 18.96
CA ALA A 367 1.63 -7.28 19.36
C ALA A 367 0.55 -8.16 18.68
N GLY A 368 0.95 -9.14 17.88
CA GLY A 368 0.04 -10.03 17.15
C GLY A 368 -0.60 -9.41 15.91
N ILE A 369 0.03 -8.39 15.32
CA ILE A 369 -0.42 -7.72 14.09
C ILE A 369 0.49 -8.15 12.93
N PRO A 370 0.01 -8.99 11.99
CA PRO A 370 0.75 -9.29 10.76
C PRO A 370 0.86 -8.07 9.84
N VAL A 371 1.85 -8.06 8.96
CA VAL A 371 2.19 -6.90 8.12
C VAL A 371 2.25 -7.31 6.66
N ILE A 372 1.47 -6.67 5.78
CA ILE A 372 1.59 -6.88 4.33
C ILE A 372 2.61 -5.88 3.81
N THR A 373 3.72 -6.37 3.26
CA THR A 373 4.82 -5.53 2.76
C THR A 373 4.85 -5.54 1.24
N SER A 374 5.10 -4.38 0.64
CA SER A 374 5.38 -4.26 -0.78
C SER A 374 6.85 -4.54 -1.07
N GLN A 375 7.11 -5.45 -2.00
CA GLN A 375 8.43 -5.94 -2.38
C GLN A 375 8.74 -5.68 -3.84
N SER A 376 10.02 -5.43 -4.14
CA SER A 376 10.51 -5.31 -5.52
C SER A 376 11.99 -5.74 -5.58
N PHE A 377 12.27 -6.79 -6.33
CA PHE A 377 13.58 -7.45 -6.31
C PHE A 377 13.87 -8.25 -7.58
N LEU A 378 15.14 -8.39 -7.91
CA LEU A 378 15.64 -9.38 -8.85
C LEU A 378 15.71 -10.74 -8.15
N LYS A 379 15.60 -11.82 -8.93
CA LYS A 379 15.69 -13.19 -8.42
C LYS A 379 16.93 -13.47 -7.57
N THR A 380 18.02 -12.76 -7.82
CA THR A 380 19.30 -12.90 -7.10
C THR A 380 19.36 -12.13 -5.79
N GLU A 381 18.36 -11.32 -5.45
CA GLU A 381 18.39 -10.43 -4.27
C GLU A 381 17.64 -11.01 -3.06
N LEU A 382 16.79 -12.02 -3.28
CA LEU A 382 16.04 -12.69 -2.23
C LEU A 382 16.18 -14.22 -2.36
N ASP A 383 17.07 -14.80 -1.56
CA ASP A 383 17.32 -16.23 -1.60
C ASP A 383 16.07 -17.01 -1.19
N GLY A 384 15.79 -18.12 -1.88
CA GLY A 384 14.65 -18.98 -1.60
C GLY A 384 13.35 -18.56 -2.29
N ALA A 385 13.22 -17.32 -2.79
CA ALA A 385 12.01 -16.90 -3.50
C ALA A 385 11.85 -17.61 -4.85
N GLY A 386 12.95 -17.82 -5.59
CA GLY A 386 12.94 -18.56 -6.86
C GLY A 386 12.45 -17.77 -8.08
N TYR A 387 12.00 -16.53 -7.89
CA TYR A 387 11.57 -15.59 -8.94
C TYR A 387 12.06 -14.17 -8.63
N GLY A 388 11.85 -13.22 -9.55
CA GLY A 388 12.03 -11.78 -9.31
C GLY A 388 10.77 -11.02 -9.75
N THR A 389 10.60 -9.80 -9.26
CA THR A 389 9.37 -9.01 -9.46
C THR A 389 9.62 -7.50 -9.49
N SER A 390 8.83 -6.78 -10.31
CA SER A 390 8.72 -5.32 -10.29
C SER A 390 7.90 -4.80 -9.11
N GLY A 391 7.01 -5.62 -8.56
CA GLY A 391 6.13 -5.31 -7.44
C GLY A 391 5.39 -6.56 -6.99
N HIS A 392 5.39 -6.84 -5.68
CA HIS A 392 4.73 -8.00 -5.10
C HIS A 392 4.33 -7.73 -3.66
N LEU A 393 3.18 -8.24 -3.22
CA LEU A 393 2.72 -8.13 -1.84
C LEU A 393 2.92 -9.46 -1.13
N MET A 394 3.63 -9.41 -0.01
CA MET A 394 3.92 -10.58 0.84
C MET A 394 3.53 -10.27 2.27
N THR A 395 3.05 -11.27 3.00
CA THR A 395 2.63 -11.09 4.40
C THR A 395 3.71 -11.55 5.35
N VAL A 396 4.31 -10.63 6.10
CA VAL A 396 5.16 -10.96 7.26
C VAL A 396 4.25 -11.47 8.38
N ILE A 397 4.46 -12.74 8.75
CA ILE A 397 3.70 -13.43 9.80
C ILE A 397 4.55 -13.70 11.03
N GLY A 398 5.87 -13.47 10.95
CA GLY A 398 6.74 -13.80 12.06
C GLY A 398 8.21 -13.51 11.83
N PHE A 399 8.99 -13.82 12.85
CA PHE A 399 10.44 -13.83 12.84
C PHE A 399 10.96 -15.08 13.55
N THR A 400 12.04 -15.67 13.04
CA THR A 400 12.76 -16.74 13.73
C THR A 400 13.49 -16.20 14.97
N THR A 401 14.08 -17.07 15.78
CA THR A 401 14.92 -16.66 16.92
C THR A 401 16.14 -15.84 16.48
N ASP A 402 16.69 -16.15 15.30
CA ASP A 402 17.82 -15.41 14.70
C ASP A 402 17.38 -14.12 14.00
N GLY A 403 16.07 -13.85 13.95
CA GLY A 403 15.48 -12.65 13.38
C GLY A 403 15.29 -12.65 11.88
N ASP A 404 15.35 -13.83 11.24
CA ASP A 404 14.95 -14.02 9.84
C ASP A 404 13.45 -13.92 9.69
N VAL A 405 13.00 -13.44 8.53
CA VAL A 405 11.59 -13.11 8.28
C VAL A 405 10.82 -14.36 7.93
N ILE A 406 9.77 -14.65 8.68
CA ILE A 406 8.79 -15.68 8.33
C ILE A 406 7.65 -14.98 7.59
N ALA A 407 7.47 -15.32 6.32
CA ALA A 407 6.46 -14.69 5.46
C ALA A 407 5.59 -15.72 4.75
N ASN A 408 4.33 -15.38 4.56
CA ASN A 408 3.45 -16.01 3.59
C ASN A 408 3.63 -15.28 2.25
N ASP A 409 4.27 -15.95 1.29
CA ASP A 409 4.44 -15.52 -0.09
C ASP A 409 3.32 -16.12 -0.96
N PRO A 410 2.33 -15.31 -1.41
CA PRO A 410 1.23 -15.83 -2.21
C PRO A 410 1.68 -16.33 -3.59
N ALA A 411 2.85 -15.91 -4.12
CA ALA A 411 3.42 -16.40 -5.39
C ALA A 411 4.11 -17.77 -5.22
N SER A 412 3.39 -18.71 -4.63
CA SER A 412 3.83 -20.08 -4.37
C SER A 412 2.95 -21.07 -5.12
N PRO A 413 3.44 -22.24 -5.55
CA PRO A 413 2.68 -23.15 -6.43
C PRO A 413 1.45 -23.81 -5.78
N SER A 414 1.32 -23.74 -4.45
CA SER A 414 0.19 -24.28 -3.67
C SER A 414 0.13 -23.60 -2.30
N ASN A 415 -0.99 -23.75 -1.59
CA ASN A 415 -1.17 -23.20 -0.24
C ASN A 415 -0.13 -23.72 0.76
N ASP A 416 0.26 -24.98 0.66
CA ASP A 416 1.26 -25.57 1.55
C ASP A 416 2.66 -24.94 1.36
N ALA A 417 2.97 -24.53 0.13
CA ALA A 417 4.24 -23.91 -0.24
C ALA A 417 4.33 -22.41 0.08
N VAL A 418 3.24 -21.77 0.53
CA VAL A 418 3.16 -20.30 0.77
C VAL A 418 4.11 -19.82 1.87
N ARG A 419 4.43 -20.65 2.86
CA ARG A 419 5.26 -20.20 3.99
C ARG A 419 6.73 -20.33 3.67
N HIS A 420 7.45 -19.21 3.76
CA HIS A 420 8.89 -19.12 3.57
C HIS A 420 9.59 -18.49 4.77
N ILE A 421 10.89 -18.77 4.89
CA ILE A 421 11.81 -18.07 5.80
C ILE A 421 12.86 -17.38 4.94
N TYR A 422 12.93 -16.06 5.02
CA TYR A 422 13.87 -15.25 4.25
C TYR A 422 14.91 -14.60 5.14
N LYS A 423 16.13 -14.48 4.60
CA LYS A 423 17.24 -13.81 5.29
C LYS A 423 16.86 -12.37 5.60
N ARG A 424 16.99 -11.98 6.87
CA ARG A 424 16.65 -10.64 7.38
C ARG A 424 17.21 -9.51 6.51
N ARG A 425 18.51 -9.56 6.23
CA ARG A 425 19.23 -8.50 5.50
C ARG A 425 18.70 -8.31 4.09
N GLN A 426 18.43 -9.41 3.38
CA GLN A 426 17.92 -9.38 2.01
C GLN A 426 16.53 -8.74 2.00
N TRP A 427 15.62 -9.27 2.83
CA TRP A 427 14.26 -8.76 2.97
C TRP A 427 14.22 -7.27 3.32
N GLU A 428 14.97 -6.87 4.35
CA GLU A 428 14.99 -5.48 4.81
C GLU A 428 15.44 -4.52 3.70
N ASN A 429 16.45 -4.93 2.93
CA ASN A 429 16.96 -4.11 1.86
C ASN A 429 15.94 -3.95 0.72
N ILE A 430 15.36 -5.06 0.25
CA ILE A 430 14.41 -5.02 -0.87
C ILE A 430 13.10 -4.30 -0.52
N TRP A 431 12.71 -4.33 0.76
CA TRP A 431 11.51 -3.66 1.26
C TRP A 431 11.73 -2.16 1.48
N LEU A 432 12.84 -1.76 2.10
CA LEU A 432 12.99 -0.38 2.57
C LEU A 432 13.73 0.54 1.58
N ARG A 433 14.42 0.00 0.57
CA ARG A 433 15.08 0.83 -0.46
C ARG A 433 14.06 1.53 -1.35
N THR A 434 14.43 2.71 -1.86
CA THR A 434 13.61 3.52 -2.76
C THR A 434 14.13 3.49 -4.19
N LYS A 435 15.36 3.00 -4.41
CA LYS A 435 15.96 2.78 -5.72
C LYS A 435 16.51 1.36 -5.82
N ARG A 436 16.49 0.81 -7.03
CA ARG A 436 17.15 -0.46 -7.36
C ARG A 436 17.53 -0.50 -8.83
N TYR A 437 18.39 -1.44 -9.20
CA TYR A 437 18.61 -1.78 -10.59
C TYR A 437 17.59 -2.83 -11.04
N ASN A 438 17.04 -2.67 -12.24
CA ASN A 438 16.26 -3.71 -12.91
C ASN A 438 17.20 -4.71 -13.63
N ALA A 439 16.63 -5.71 -14.31
CA ALA A 439 17.42 -6.74 -15.01
C ALA A 439 18.28 -6.15 -16.15
N ASP A 440 17.89 -5.00 -16.70
CA ASP A 440 18.64 -4.26 -17.73
C ASP A 440 19.69 -3.30 -17.15
N GLY A 441 19.88 -3.28 -15.82
CA GLY A 441 20.78 -2.35 -15.14
C GLY A 441 20.27 -0.91 -15.06
N LYS A 442 18.98 -0.65 -15.34
CA LYS A 442 18.37 0.69 -15.20
C LYS A 442 17.93 0.93 -13.77
N VAL A 443 18.11 2.16 -13.29
CA VAL A 443 17.59 2.59 -11.98
C VAL A 443 16.08 2.73 -12.06
N VAL A 444 15.38 1.98 -11.21
CA VAL A 444 13.93 1.99 -11.05
C VAL A 444 13.56 2.17 -9.57
N SER A 445 12.30 2.49 -9.30
CA SER A 445 11.80 2.69 -7.94
C SER A 445 11.75 1.37 -7.15
N GLY A 446 12.12 1.45 -5.88
CA GLY A 446 11.82 0.47 -4.84
C GLY A 446 10.58 0.88 -4.05
N THR A 447 10.18 0.06 -3.08
CA THR A 447 8.90 0.24 -2.39
C THR A 447 8.99 1.21 -1.21
N GLY A 448 10.19 1.43 -0.67
CA GLY A 448 10.44 2.43 0.37
C GLY A 448 9.71 2.18 1.69
N GLY A 449 9.38 0.92 1.99
CA GLY A 449 8.77 0.51 3.25
C GLY A 449 7.26 0.62 3.34
N VAL A 450 6.54 0.80 2.22
CA VAL A 450 5.07 0.78 2.25
C VAL A 450 4.56 -0.57 2.75
N CYS A 451 3.55 -0.52 3.61
CA CYS A 451 2.87 -1.69 4.11
C CYS A 451 1.40 -1.43 4.44
N TYR A 452 0.63 -2.52 4.53
CA TYR A 452 -0.74 -2.48 5.02
C TYR A 452 -0.77 -3.09 6.41
N LEU A 453 -1.52 -2.45 7.30
CA LEU A 453 -1.82 -3.00 8.62
C LEU A 453 -3.32 -3.15 8.76
N TYR A 454 -3.77 -4.39 8.97
CA TYR A 454 -5.16 -4.69 9.32
C TYR A 454 -5.22 -5.15 10.76
N PHE A 455 -6.15 -4.57 11.51
CA PHE A 455 -6.30 -4.84 12.94
C PHE A 455 -7.74 -4.60 13.37
N PRO A 456 -8.17 -5.12 14.53
CA PRO A 456 -9.53 -4.93 15.02
C PRO A 456 -9.89 -3.44 15.17
N ALA A 457 -11.17 -3.10 14.98
CA ALA A 457 -11.71 -1.76 15.23
C ALA A 457 -11.42 -1.29 16.68
N ASN A 458 -11.40 -2.25 17.62
CA ASN A 458 -11.05 -2.05 19.02
C ASN A 458 -9.77 -2.85 19.37
N PRO A 459 -8.58 -2.33 19.05
CA PRO A 459 -7.32 -3.01 19.37
C PRO A 459 -7.11 -3.12 20.87
N SER A 460 -6.42 -4.17 21.33
CA SER A 460 -6.02 -4.33 22.74
C SER A 460 -5.10 -3.18 23.21
N SER A 461 -4.92 -3.01 24.51
CA SER A 461 -4.00 -1.99 25.03
C SER A 461 -2.56 -2.15 24.54
N ALA A 462 -2.08 -3.39 24.38
CA ALA A 462 -0.75 -3.67 23.82
C ALA A 462 -0.66 -3.25 22.34
N GLN A 463 -1.67 -3.59 21.54
CA GLN A 463 -1.75 -3.21 20.13
C GLN A 463 -1.86 -1.69 19.96
N ARG A 464 -2.70 -1.01 20.73
CA ARG A 464 -2.82 0.46 20.72
C ARG A 464 -1.49 1.14 21.03
N ARG A 465 -0.75 0.64 22.01
CA ARG A 465 0.56 1.18 22.36
C ARG A 465 1.52 1.07 21.17
N VAL A 466 1.65 -0.12 20.58
CA VAL A 466 2.56 -0.35 19.45
C VAL A 466 2.16 0.47 18.22
N LEU A 467 0.87 0.48 17.85
CA LEU A 467 0.37 1.33 16.77
C LEU A 467 0.69 2.80 17.03
N GLY A 468 0.47 3.29 18.26
CA GLY A 468 0.75 4.66 18.66
C GLY A 468 2.26 5.02 18.64
N GLU A 469 3.15 4.10 18.99
CA GLU A 469 4.61 4.26 18.85
C GLU A 469 5.03 4.48 17.39
N LEU A 470 4.34 3.80 16.47
CA LEU A 470 4.53 3.87 15.03
C LEU A 470 3.74 5.02 14.37
N GLY A 471 3.07 5.87 15.16
CA GLY A 471 2.33 7.03 14.66
C GLY A 471 0.95 6.70 14.09
N ILE A 472 0.44 5.49 14.34
CA ILE A 472 -0.85 5.02 13.84
C ILE A 472 -1.87 5.17 14.97
N ARG A 473 -2.82 6.08 14.79
CA ARG A 473 -3.87 6.40 15.75
C ARG A 473 -5.20 6.41 15.04
#